data_AF-R5KZD3-F1
#
_entry.id   AF-R5KZD3-F1
#
_cell.length_a   1.000
_cell.length_b   1.000
_cell.length_c   1.000
_cell.angle_alpha   90.00
_cell.angle_beta   90.00
_cell.angle_gamma   90.00
#
_symmetry.space_group_name_H-M   'P 1'
#
loop_
_entity.id
_entity.type
_entity.pdbx_description
1 polymer ?
#
loop_
_entity_poly.entity_id
_entity_poly.type
_entity_poly.pdbx_seq_one_letter_code
_entity_poly.pdbx_strand_id
1 'polypeptide(L)'
;MTVKIIIFAPASEFCLYAMKTHPKLIQVPDMKRFCFFFVVIALALVVRAADKDTSVLLEELDRTIAEGRKYMVIRQAEISGMKSKLKHAATDEERYELMGKLREAYRSFDIDSALYFSVEKLEVAKRMGRRDYIADARMNMAEMSGMQGMYKEALD
;
A
#
# COMPACT_ATOMS: atom_id res chain seq x y z
N MET A 1 28.15 35.82 78.75
CA MET A 1 29.51 36.41 78.76
C MET A 1 30.47 35.23 78.67
N THR A 2 31.33 35.09 77.68
CA THR A 2 32.21 36.13 77.15
C THR A 2 32.57 35.81 75.70
N VAL A 3 32.29 36.78 74.83
CA VAL A 3 32.77 36.87 73.45
C VAL A 3 34.29 37.11 73.47
N LYS A 4 35.06 36.29 72.76
CA LYS A 4 36.41 36.62 72.26
C LYS A 4 36.64 35.81 70.99
N ILE A 5 36.22 36.35 69.85
CA ILE A 5 37.07 37.03 68.86
C ILE A 5 37.84 36.01 68.01
N ILE A 6 37.21 35.74 66.87
CA ILE A 6 37.72 35.08 65.67
C ILE A 6 38.88 35.92 65.13
N ILE A 7 40.13 35.45 65.17
CA ILE A 7 41.16 35.83 64.18
C ILE A 7 42.16 34.67 64.02
N PHE A 8 42.39 34.25 62.76
CA PHE A 8 43.37 33.28 62.25
C PHE A 8 43.09 31.77 62.44
N ALA A 9 42.18 31.22 61.63
CA ALA A 9 42.25 29.83 61.19
C ALA A 9 42.32 29.83 59.64
N PRO A 10 43.22 29.04 59.01
CA PRO A 10 43.41 29.02 57.56
C PRO A 10 42.13 28.56 56.85
N ALA A 11 41.87 29.11 55.66
CA ALA A 11 40.67 28.83 54.86
C ALA A 11 40.41 27.33 54.59
N SER A 12 41.43 26.47 54.75
CA SER A 12 41.35 25.02 54.67
C SER A 12 40.50 24.38 55.79
N GLU A 13 40.50 24.92 57.01
CA GLU A 13 39.78 24.31 58.14
C GLU A 13 38.29 24.64 58.14
N PHE A 14 37.90 25.82 57.66
CA PHE A 14 36.49 26.19 57.46
C PHE A 14 35.83 25.31 56.39
N CYS A 15 36.58 24.99 55.33
CA CYS A 15 36.13 24.10 54.27
C CYS A 15 35.92 22.67 54.80
N LEU A 16 36.84 22.19 55.65
CA LEU A 16 36.75 20.87 56.27
C LEU A 16 35.59 20.77 57.29
N TYR A 17 35.31 21.84 58.03
CA TYR A 17 34.19 21.91 58.98
C TYR A 17 32.83 21.97 58.27
N ALA A 18 32.74 22.71 57.16
CA ALA A 18 31.54 22.74 56.31
C ALA A 18 31.26 21.40 55.63
N MET A 19 32.31 20.64 55.23
CA MET A 19 32.18 19.27 54.71
C MET A 19 31.70 18.27 55.78
N LYS A 20 32.01 18.50 57.06
CA LYS A 20 31.72 17.55 58.15
C LYS A 20 30.34 17.74 58.78
N THR A 21 29.76 18.95 58.74
CA THR A 21 28.48 19.27 59.40
C THR A 21 27.26 19.19 58.48
N HIS A 22 27.41 19.22 57.16
CA HIS A 22 26.30 19.14 56.20
C HIS A 22 26.53 18.13 55.06
N PRO A 23 26.53 16.80 55.34
CA PRO A 23 26.71 15.77 54.31
C PRO A 23 25.54 15.64 53.32
N LYS A 24 24.44 16.40 53.49
CA LYS A 24 23.22 16.29 52.68
C LYS A 24 23.12 17.28 51.51
N LEU A 25 24.10 18.16 51.30
CA LEU A 25 24.08 19.13 50.19
C LEU A 25 24.75 18.62 48.90
N ILE A 26 25.27 17.39 48.89
CA ILE A 26 25.81 16.73 47.69
C ILE A 26 25.11 15.37 47.53
N GLN A 27 23.78 15.38 47.35
CA GLN A 27 23.12 14.22 46.74
C GLN A 27 23.32 14.33 45.24
N VAL A 28 24.36 13.65 44.73
CA VAL A 28 24.42 13.29 43.31
C VAL A 28 23.13 12.51 42.99
N PRO A 29 22.30 12.97 42.03
CA PRO A 29 21.07 12.27 41.69
C PRO A 29 21.45 10.84 41.27
N ASP A 30 20.74 9.85 41.81
CA ASP A 30 20.94 8.41 41.59
C ASP A 30 21.24 8.15 40.10
N MET A 31 22.50 7.86 39.72
CA MET A 31 22.95 7.77 38.33
C MET A 31 22.13 6.76 37.50
N LYS A 32 21.59 5.74 38.18
CA LYS A 32 20.67 4.74 37.59
C LYS A 32 19.33 5.34 37.17
N ARG A 33 18.78 6.28 37.95
CA ARG A 33 17.53 6.98 37.60
C ARG A 33 17.76 7.91 36.43
N PHE A 34 18.91 8.60 36.39
CA PHE A 34 19.25 9.47 35.26
C PHE A 34 19.49 8.69 33.97
N CYS A 35 20.20 7.56 34.03
CA CYS A 35 20.34 6.64 32.90
C CYS A 35 18.98 6.09 32.46
N PHE A 36 18.10 5.71 33.39
CA PHE A 36 16.75 5.24 33.06
C PHE A 36 15.94 6.33 32.34
N PHE A 37 15.96 7.57 32.82
CA PHE A 37 15.33 8.70 32.13
C PHE A 37 15.89 8.90 30.72
N PHE A 38 17.22 8.81 30.56
CA PHE A 38 17.86 8.95 29.25
C PHE A 38 17.47 7.83 28.28
N VAL A 39 17.37 6.58 28.76
CA VAL A 39 16.91 5.42 27.97
C VAL A 39 15.44 5.57 27.57
N VAL A 40 14.57 6.02 28.48
CA VAL A 40 13.15 6.25 28.18
C VAL A 40 12.98 7.37 27.14
N ILE A 41 13.77 8.45 27.24
CA ILE A 41 13.76 9.53 26.25
C ILE A 41 14.27 9.02 24.90
N ALA A 42 15.37 8.26 24.87
CA ALA A 42 15.90 7.68 23.63
C ALA A 42 14.88 6.74 22.97
N LEU A 43 14.20 5.89 23.75
CA LEU A 43 13.16 4.99 23.26
C LEU A 43 11.96 5.77 22.70
N ALA A 44 11.52 6.83 23.39
CA ALA A 44 10.44 7.69 22.92
C ALA A 44 10.78 8.37 21.59
N LEU A 45 12.03 8.82 21.40
CA LEU A 45 12.50 9.42 20.15
C LEU A 45 12.51 8.42 18.99
N VAL A 46 12.92 7.17 19.23
CA VAL A 46 12.88 6.09 18.23
C VAL A 46 11.45 5.80 17.78
N VAL A 47 10.49 5.73 18.72
CA VAL A 47 9.07 5.52 18.41
C VAL A 47 8.49 6.67 17.59
N ARG A 48 8.86 7.93 17.90
CA ARG A 48 8.39 9.11 17.13
C ARG A 48 8.94 9.14 15.71
N ALA A 49 10.16 8.65 15.48
CA ALA A 49 10.75 8.58 14.15
C ALA A 49 10.01 7.57 13.24
N ALA A 50 9.64 6.40 13.78
CA ALA A 50 8.91 5.38 13.04
C ALA A 50 7.48 5.80 12.65
N ASP A 51 6.82 6.62 13.48
CA ASP A 51 5.45 7.11 13.24
C ASP A 51 5.36 7.99 11.98
N LYS A 52 6.36 8.86 11.77
CA LYS A 52 6.39 9.75 10.60
C LYS A 52 6.47 8.97 9.29
N ASP A 53 7.36 7.99 9.20
CA ASP A 53 7.54 7.17 7.99
C ASP A 53 6.30 6.32 7.71
N THR A 54 5.66 5.80 8.78
CA THR A 54 4.42 5.02 8.66
C THR A 54 3.25 5.88 8.17
N SER A 55 3.11 7.10 8.70
CA SER A 55 2.03 8.02 8.30
C SER A 55 2.14 8.45 6.83
N VAL A 56 3.36 8.71 6.34
CA VAL A 56 3.62 9.05 4.94
C VAL A 56 3.30 7.86 4.02
N LEU A 57 3.67 6.65 4.44
CA LEU A 57 3.38 5.44 3.68
C LEU A 57 1.87 5.16 3.58
N LEU A 58 1.13 5.41 4.67
CA LEU A 58 -0.33 5.27 4.68
C LEU A 58 -1.00 6.31 3.79
N GLU A 59 -0.54 7.56 3.80
CA GLU A 59 -1.03 8.60 2.89
C GLU A 59 -0.78 8.25 1.42
N GLU A 60 0.40 7.69 1.10
CA GLU A 60 0.72 7.22 -0.24
C GLU A 60 -0.18 6.05 -0.67
N LEU A 61 -0.47 5.12 0.24
CA LEU A 61 -1.40 4.02 0.01
C LEU A 61 -2.81 4.54 -0.26
N ASP A 62 -3.30 5.47 0.55
CA ASP A 62 -4.62 6.09 0.37
C ASP A 62 -4.72 6.83 -0.96
N ARG A 63 -3.66 7.57 -1.33
CA ARG A 63 -3.57 8.22 -2.65
C ARG A 63 -3.62 7.19 -3.77
N THR A 64 -2.82 6.15 -3.70
CA THR A 64 -2.76 5.08 -4.71
C THR A 64 -4.12 4.38 -4.86
N ILE A 65 -4.81 4.11 -3.75
CA ILE A 65 -6.17 3.54 -3.76
C ILE A 65 -7.17 4.52 -4.40
N ALA A 66 -7.10 5.81 -4.06
CA ALA A 66 -7.97 6.83 -4.62
C ALA A 66 -7.76 7.00 -6.13
N GLU A 67 -6.51 7.00 -6.59
CA GLU A 67 -6.15 7.01 -8.01
C GLU A 67 -6.64 5.74 -8.71
N GLY A 68 -6.48 4.56 -8.09
CA GLY A 68 -7.00 3.30 -8.59
C GLY A 68 -8.51 3.35 -8.86
N ARG A 69 -9.30 3.94 -7.94
CA ARG A 69 -10.75 4.12 -8.14
C ARG A 69 -11.08 4.95 -9.38
N LYS A 70 -10.30 6.00 -9.68
CA LYS A 70 -10.49 6.81 -10.89
C LYS A 70 -10.36 5.96 -12.16
N TYR A 71 -9.31 5.14 -12.23
CA TYR A 71 -9.09 4.27 -13.38
C TYR A 71 -10.18 3.20 -13.52
N MET A 72 -10.68 2.65 -12.41
CA MET A 72 -11.82 1.72 -12.45
C MET A 72 -13.08 2.36 -13.03
N VAL A 73 -13.41 3.60 -12.62
CA VAL A 73 -14.57 4.32 -13.15
C VAL A 73 -14.45 4.56 -14.66
N ILE A 74 -13.27 4.99 -15.12
CA ILE A 74 -13.00 5.20 -16.54
C ILE A 74 -13.18 3.89 -17.32
N ARG A 75 -12.57 2.79 -16.85
CA ARG A 75 -12.70 1.48 -17.49
C ARG A 75 -14.14 0.98 -17.51
N GLN A 76 -14.88 1.14 -16.41
CA GLN A 76 -16.27 0.75 -16.35
C GLN A 76 -17.13 1.57 -17.34
N ALA A 77 -16.85 2.86 -17.50
CA ALA A 77 -17.54 3.70 -18.47
C ALA A 77 -17.24 3.26 -19.92
N GLU A 78 -15.98 2.97 -20.25
CA GLU A 78 -15.59 2.44 -21.57
C GLU A 78 -16.29 1.12 -21.90
N ILE A 79 -16.26 0.18 -20.96
CA ILE A 79 -16.93 -1.13 -21.08
C ILE A 79 -18.44 -0.94 -21.27
N SER A 80 -19.05 -0.05 -20.48
CA SER A 80 -20.50 0.22 -20.56
C SER A 80 -20.86 0.83 -21.93
N GLY A 81 -20.02 1.72 -22.45
CA GLY A 81 -20.16 2.28 -23.79
C GLY A 81 -20.08 1.21 -24.88
N MET A 82 -19.11 0.29 -24.79
CA MET A 82 -18.98 -0.83 -25.74
C MET A 82 -20.16 -1.81 -25.66
N LYS A 83 -20.64 -2.12 -24.45
CA LYS A 83 -21.85 -2.95 -24.26
C LYS A 83 -23.09 -2.28 -24.87
N SER A 84 -23.22 -0.96 -24.72
CA SER A 84 -24.30 -0.21 -25.35
C SER A 84 -24.25 -0.31 -26.88
N LYS A 85 -23.07 -0.12 -27.48
CA LYS A 85 -22.87 -0.31 -28.93
C LYS A 85 -23.21 -1.73 -29.37
N LEU A 86 -22.77 -2.73 -28.62
CA LEU A 86 -23.03 -4.14 -28.94
C LEU A 86 -24.53 -4.48 -28.97
N LYS A 87 -25.33 -3.88 -28.07
CA LYS A 87 -26.79 -4.06 -28.07
C LYS A 87 -27.45 -3.53 -29.35
N HIS A 88 -26.90 -2.47 -29.93
CA HIS A 88 -27.45 -1.80 -31.11
C HIS A 88 -26.74 -2.21 -32.41
N ALA A 89 -25.76 -3.12 -32.35
CA ALA A 89 -25.00 -3.55 -33.50
C ALA A 89 -25.89 -4.21 -34.56
N ALA A 90 -25.78 -3.73 -35.80
CA ALA A 90 -26.67 -4.13 -36.89
C ALA A 90 -26.20 -5.40 -37.62
N THR A 91 -24.89 -5.68 -37.58
CA THR A 91 -24.29 -6.80 -38.30
C THR A 91 -23.54 -7.72 -37.36
N ASP A 92 -23.43 -9.00 -37.74
CA ASP A 92 -22.60 -9.96 -37.03
C ASP A 92 -21.11 -9.56 -37.07
N GLU A 93 -20.65 -8.91 -38.15
CA GLU A 93 -19.29 -8.35 -38.23
C GLU A 93 -19.03 -7.31 -37.13
N GLU A 94 -19.97 -6.38 -36.93
CA GLU A 94 -19.85 -5.36 -35.89
C GLU A 94 -19.90 -5.98 -34.48
N ARG A 95 -20.76 -6.99 -34.28
CA ARG A 95 -20.84 -7.76 -33.03
C ARG A 95 -19.51 -8.45 -32.74
N TYR A 96 -18.92 -9.09 -33.74
CA TYR A 96 -17.64 -9.79 -33.63
C TYR A 96 -16.52 -8.84 -33.18
N GLU A 97 -16.40 -7.68 -33.82
CA GLU A 97 -15.40 -6.66 -33.48
C GLU A 97 -15.61 -6.09 -32.07
N LEU A 98 -16.85 -5.78 -31.70
CA LEU A 98 -17.18 -5.25 -30.38
C LEU A 98 -16.93 -6.28 -29.28
N MET A 99 -17.23 -7.56 -29.51
CA MET A 99 -16.91 -8.64 -28.58
C MET A 99 -15.40 -8.82 -28.41
N GLY A 100 -14.61 -8.68 -29.48
CA GLY A 100 -13.16 -8.69 -29.40
C GLY A 100 -12.60 -7.55 -28.53
N LYS A 101 -13.15 -6.34 -28.66
CA LYS A 101 -12.79 -5.18 -27.83
C LYS A 101 -13.20 -5.36 -26.38
N LEU A 102 -14.39 -5.91 -26.13
CA LEU A 102 -14.87 -6.22 -24.78
C LEU A 102 -13.98 -7.26 -24.10
N ARG A 103 -13.62 -8.34 -24.79
CA ARG A 103 -12.65 -9.33 -24.28
C ARG A 103 -11.36 -8.66 -23.85
N GLU A 104 -10.76 -7.85 -24.72
CA GLU A 104 -9.48 -7.19 -24.41
C GLU A 104 -9.61 -6.24 -23.22
N ALA A 105 -10.72 -5.50 -23.12
CA ALA A 105 -10.98 -4.63 -21.97
C ALA A 105 -11.18 -5.40 -20.65
N TYR A 106 -11.72 -6.62 -20.73
CA TYR A 106 -11.91 -7.48 -19.57
C TYR A 106 -10.70 -8.33 -19.22
N ARG A 107 -9.78 -8.59 -20.15
CA ARG A 107 -8.65 -9.51 -20.00
C ARG A 107 -7.88 -9.34 -18.69
N SER A 108 -7.59 -8.11 -18.29
CA SER A 108 -6.83 -7.80 -17.05
C SER A 108 -7.72 -7.39 -15.87
N PHE A 109 -9.03 -7.40 -16.03
CA PHE A 109 -10.00 -6.88 -15.05
C PHE A 109 -10.92 -7.98 -14.51
N ASP A 110 -11.42 -8.85 -15.38
CA ASP A 110 -12.30 -9.96 -15.07
C ASP A 110 -12.16 -11.02 -16.18
N ILE A 111 -11.41 -12.09 -15.88
CA ILE A 111 -11.09 -13.14 -16.85
C ILE A 111 -12.36 -13.92 -17.25
N ASP A 112 -13.33 -14.10 -16.34
CA ASP A 112 -14.57 -14.81 -16.65
C ASP A 112 -15.39 -14.05 -17.68
N SER A 113 -15.51 -12.72 -17.50
CA SER A 113 -16.12 -11.85 -18.51
C SER A 113 -15.36 -11.88 -19.84
N ALA A 114 -14.02 -11.92 -19.80
CA ALA A 114 -13.22 -12.02 -21.02
C ALA A 114 -13.44 -13.36 -21.76
N LEU A 115 -13.52 -14.47 -21.03
CA LEU A 115 -13.83 -15.78 -21.59
C LEU A 115 -15.24 -15.81 -22.18
N TYR A 116 -16.23 -15.26 -21.48
CA TYR A 116 -17.61 -15.13 -21.97
C TYR A 116 -17.65 -14.43 -23.34
N PHE A 117 -17.02 -13.27 -23.47
CA PHE A 117 -17.00 -12.56 -24.76
C PHE A 117 -16.18 -13.28 -25.84
N SER A 118 -15.20 -14.10 -25.46
CA SER A 118 -14.45 -14.94 -26.41
C SER A 118 -15.34 -16.06 -26.99
N VAL A 119 -16.15 -16.69 -26.15
CA VAL A 119 -17.13 -17.71 -26.57
C VAL A 119 -18.20 -17.10 -27.48
N GLU A 120 -18.80 -15.98 -27.07
CA GLU A 120 -19.80 -15.29 -27.89
C GLU A 120 -19.22 -14.86 -29.26
N LYS A 121 -17.97 -14.38 -29.28
CA LYS A 121 -17.23 -14.03 -30.50
C LYS A 121 -17.06 -15.23 -31.42
N LEU A 122 -16.77 -16.42 -30.87
CA LEU A 122 -16.67 -17.66 -31.63
C LEU A 122 -18.02 -18.06 -32.26
N GLU A 123 -19.12 -17.93 -31.52
CA GLU A 123 -20.44 -18.26 -32.04
C GLU A 123 -20.87 -17.33 -33.18
N VAL A 124 -20.56 -16.03 -33.09
CA VAL A 124 -20.75 -15.08 -34.18
C VAL A 124 -19.93 -15.49 -35.41
N ALA A 125 -18.64 -15.82 -35.23
CA ALA A 125 -17.78 -16.26 -36.34
C ALA A 125 -18.30 -17.52 -37.05
N LYS A 126 -18.82 -18.47 -36.27
CA LYS A 126 -19.45 -19.69 -36.79
C LYS A 126 -20.69 -19.37 -37.62
N ARG A 127 -21.57 -18.48 -37.14
CA ARG A 127 -22.77 -18.05 -37.89
C ARG A 127 -22.41 -17.39 -39.22
N MET A 128 -21.34 -16.60 -39.24
CA MET A 128 -20.85 -15.95 -40.46
C MET A 128 -20.12 -16.92 -41.41
N GLY A 129 -19.79 -18.14 -40.97
CA GLY A 129 -19.03 -19.11 -41.76
C GLY A 129 -17.58 -18.70 -42.04
N ARG A 130 -17.04 -17.73 -41.29
CA ARG A 130 -15.71 -17.14 -41.50
C ARG A 130 -14.63 -17.94 -40.78
N ARG A 131 -13.89 -18.78 -41.53
CA ARG A 131 -12.86 -19.68 -40.95
C ARG A 131 -11.72 -18.94 -40.28
N ASP A 132 -11.32 -17.80 -40.83
CA ASP A 132 -10.36 -16.87 -40.25
C ASP A 132 -10.82 -16.37 -38.88
N TYR A 133 -12.10 -15.98 -38.78
CA TYR A 133 -12.66 -15.47 -37.52
C TYR A 133 -12.85 -16.56 -36.47
N ILE A 134 -13.17 -17.77 -36.91
CA ILE A 134 -13.25 -18.94 -36.02
C ILE A 134 -11.87 -19.25 -35.44
N ALA A 135 -10.81 -19.20 -36.25
CA ALA A 135 -9.44 -19.44 -35.79
C ALA A 135 -9.01 -18.38 -34.77
N ASP A 136 -9.24 -17.10 -35.06
CA ASP A 136 -8.96 -16.00 -34.13
C ASP A 136 -9.74 -16.14 -32.81
N ALA A 137 -11.03 -16.44 -32.87
CA ALA A 137 -11.85 -16.60 -31.67
C ALA A 137 -11.41 -17.81 -30.82
N ARG A 138 -10.96 -18.90 -31.45
CA ARG A 138 -10.36 -20.05 -30.74
C ARG A 138 -9.04 -19.71 -30.07
N MET A 139 -8.17 -18.93 -30.72
CA MET A 139 -6.94 -18.44 -30.08
C MET A 139 -7.25 -17.60 -28.85
N ASN A 140 -8.27 -16.74 -28.93
CA ASN A 140 -8.73 -15.93 -27.79
C ASN A 140 -9.25 -16.82 -26.64
N MET A 141 -10.02 -17.86 -26.94
CA MET A 141 -10.47 -18.82 -25.91
C MET A 141 -9.31 -19.57 -25.27
N ALA A 142 -8.37 -20.08 -26.07
CA ALA A 142 -7.19 -20.80 -25.56
C ALA A 142 -6.34 -19.91 -24.64
N GLU A 143 -6.17 -18.64 -24.99
CA GLU A 143 -5.49 -17.66 -24.15
C GLU A 143 -6.19 -17.48 -22.79
N MET A 144 -7.51 -17.26 -22.80
CA MET A 144 -8.28 -17.08 -21.56
C MET A 144 -8.26 -18.35 -20.69
N SER A 145 -8.47 -19.52 -21.30
CA SER A 145 -8.40 -20.82 -20.62
C SER A 145 -7.03 -21.05 -19.99
N GLY A 146 -5.94 -20.74 -20.70
CA GLY A 146 -4.58 -20.82 -20.17
C GLY A 146 -4.34 -19.89 -18.97
N MET A 147 -4.88 -18.67 -18.99
CA MET A 147 -4.79 -17.75 -17.85
C MET A 147 -5.58 -18.22 -16.62
N GLN A 148 -6.66 -18.99 -16.82
CA GLN A 148 -7.43 -19.61 -15.72
C GLN A 148 -6.81 -20.95 -15.23
N GLY A 149 -5.77 -21.45 -15.89
CA GLY A 149 -5.19 -22.77 -15.61
C GLY A 149 -5.96 -23.95 -16.21
N MET A 150 -6.93 -23.67 -17.09
CA MET A 150 -7.75 -24.65 -17.82
C MET A 150 -7.04 -25.12 -19.09
N TYR A 151 -5.91 -25.81 -18.93
CA TYR A 151 -5.06 -26.18 -20.08
C TYR A 151 -5.70 -27.22 -21.01
N LYS A 152 -6.60 -28.07 -20.49
CA LYS A 152 -7.31 -29.04 -21.33
C LYS A 152 -8.26 -28.30 -22.27
N GLU A 153 -9.03 -27.37 -21.73
CA GLU A 153 -9.97 -26.52 -22.44
C GLU A 153 -9.26 -25.54 -23.40
N ALA A 154 -7.96 -25.27 -23.17
CA ALA A 154 -7.14 -24.51 -24.10
C ALA A 154 -6.64 -25.33 -25.31
N LEU A 155 -6.59 -26.65 -25.18
CA LEU A 155 -6.16 -27.58 -26.23
C LEU A 155 -7.33 -28.15 -27.05
N ASP A 156 -8.53 -28.17 -26.47
CA ASP A 156 -9.79 -28.60 -27.10
C ASP A 156 -10.29 -27.58 -28.14
#